data_AF-A0A2V9DGJ1-F1
#
_entry.id   AF-A0A2V9DGJ1-F1
#
_cell.length_a   1.000
_cell.length_b   1.000
_cell.length_c   1.000
_cell.angle_alpha   90.00
_cell.angle_beta   90.00
_cell.angle_gamma   90.00
#
_symmetry.space_group_name_H-M   'P 1'
#
loop_
_entity.id
_entity.type
_entity.pdbx_description
1 polymer ?
#
loop_
_entity_poly.entity_id
_entity_poly.type
_entity_poly.pdbx_seq_one_letter_code
_entity_poly.pdbx_strand_id
1 'polypeptide(L)'
;MVLRLNQHPNIEDLHHHSPEIVEVLRQLLASGAPAKPDPRRNDFYELENGSQVFYIHISPVNGKVLLLGTWLKDEAPAAMAASQRAG
;
A
#
# COMPACT_ATOMS: atom_id res chain seq x y z
N MET A 1 -9.41 5.86 -4.57
CA MET A 1 -9.99 4.94 -5.57
C MET A 1 -10.15 3.57 -4.94
N VAL A 2 -10.80 2.60 -5.58
CA VAL A 2 -10.78 1.19 -5.14
C VAL A 2 -9.96 0.40 -6.14
N LEU A 3 -8.96 -0.32 -5.65
CA LEU A 3 -8.07 -1.14 -6.46
C LEU A 3 -8.40 -2.61 -6.23
N ARG A 4 -8.85 -3.26 -7.30
CA ARG A 4 -9.22 -4.67 -7.32
C ARG A 4 -8.51 -5.35 -8.49
N LEU A 5 -7.79 -6.43 -8.19
CA LEU A 5 -7.14 -7.26 -9.18
C LEU A 5 -7.85 -8.62 -9.28
N ASN A 6 -7.50 -9.37 -10.32
CA ASN A 6 -7.99 -10.73 -10.56
C ASN A 6 -7.75 -11.61 -9.34
N GLN A 7 -8.47 -12.73 -9.21
CA GLN A 7 -8.49 -13.55 -7.99
C GLN A 7 -7.12 -14.06 -7.52
N HIS A 8 -6.11 -14.13 -8.39
CA HIS A 8 -4.76 -14.59 -8.08
C HIS A 8 -3.71 -13.57 -8.55
N PRO A 9 -3.55 -12.42 -7.87
CA PRO A 9 -2.51 -11.46 -8.23
C PRO A 9 -1.13 -12.08 -8.01
N ASN A 10 -0.23 -11.92 -8.97
CA ASN A 10 1.16 -12.34 -8.82
C ASN A 10 1.89 -11.27 -7.99
N ILE A 11 2.08 -11.55 -6.70
CA ILE A 11 2.73 -10.65 -5.75
C ILE A 11 4.16 -11.13 -5.55
N GLU A 12 5.10 -10.25 -5.88
CA GLU A 12 6.51 -10.40 -5.53
C GLU A 12 6.84 -9.51 -4.34
N ASP A 13 7.56 -10.08 -3.39
CA ASP A 13 8.02 -9.37 -2.22
C ASP A 13 9.52 -9.13 -2.32
N LEU A 14 9.90 -7.85 -2.40
CA LEU A 14 11.29 -7.44 -2.56
C LEU A 14 12.06 -7.37 -1.23
N HIS A 15 11.37 -7.41 -0.09
CA HIS A 15 11.96 -7.18 1.23
C HIS A 15 11.85 -8.37 2.19
N HIS A 16 11.49 -9.55 1.67
CA HIS A 16 11.38 -10.80 2.45
C HIS A 16 10.44 -10.64 3.67
N HIS A 17 9.30 -9.96 3.50
CA HIS A 17 8.25 -9.94 4.49
C HIS A 17 7.69 -11.36 4.70
N SER A 18 7.04 -11.55 5.84
CA SER A 18 6.40 -12.81 6.17
C SER A 18 5.34 -13.20 5.13
N PRO A 19 5.16 -14.49 4.82
CA PRO A 19 4.15 -14.96 3.86
C PRO A 19 2.72 -14.54 4.26
N GLU A 20 2.47 -14.32 5.54
CA GLU A 20 1.20 -13.78 6.05
C GLU A 20 0.89 -12.38 5.51
N ILE A 21 1.90 -11.50 5.42
CA ILE A 21 1.75 -10.14 4.90
C ILE A 21 1.40 -10.18 3.40
N VAL A 22 2.06 -11.07 2.66
CA VAL A 22 1.79 -11.29 1.23
C VAL A 22 0.37 -11.81 1.02
N GLU A 23 -0.09 -12.73 1.87
CA GLU A 23 -1.43 -13.29 1.77
C GLU A 23 -2.52 -12.29 2.15
N VAL A 24 -2.29 -11.46 3.17
CA VAL A 24 -3.19 -10.33 3.49
C VAL A 24 -3.31 -9.38 2.28
N LEU A 25 -2.19 -9.01 1.67
CA LEU A 25 -2.20 -8.16 0.47
C LEU A 25 -2.95 -8.83 -0.70
N ARG A 26 -2.78 -10.15 -0.89
CA ARG A 26 -3.53 -10.91 -1.90
C ARG A 26 -5.03 -10.80 -1.68
N GLN A 27 -5.49 -11.03 -0.46
CA GLN A 27 -6.91 -10.96 -0.12
C GLN A 27 -7.46 -9.54 -0.31
N LEU A 28 -6.71 -8.51 0.08
CA LEU A 28 -7.08 -7.10 -0.12
C LEU A 28 -7.26 -6.77 -1.61
N LEU A 29 -6.33 -7.21 -2.44
CA LEU A 29 -6.40 -6.97 -3.89
C LEU A 29 -7.53 -7.77 -4.55
N ALA A 30 -7.81 -8.99 -4.10
CA ALA A 30 -8.89 -9.83 -4.64
C ALA A 30 -10.29 -9.32 -4.27
N SER A 31 -10.47 -8.87 -3.02
CA SER A 31 -11.71 -8.29 -2.49
C SER A 31 -11.96 -6.86 -2.97
N GLY A 32 -10.89 -6.13 -3.28
CA GLY A 32 -10.92 -4.73 -3.65
C GLY A 32 -10.73 -3.85 -2.42
N ALA A 33 -9.65 -3.08 -2.40
CA ALA A 33 -9.29 -2.24 -1.27
C ALA A 33 -9.22 -0.76 -1.66
N PRO A 34 -9.50 0.17 -0.72
CA PRO A 34 -9.20 1.57 -0.92
C PRO A 34 -7.72 1.76 -1.21
N ALA A 35 -7.43 2.38 -2.36
CA ALA A 35 -6.08 2.70 -2.77
C ALA A 35 -5.94 4.20 -3.08
N LYS A 36 -4.76 4.73 -2.77
CA LYS A 36 -4.32 6.06 -3.15
C LYS A 36 -3.19 5.95 -4.17
N PRO A 37 -3.29 6.57 -5.35
CA PRO A 37 -2.18 6.60 -6.29
C PRO A 37 -1.10 7.54 -5.78
N ASP A 38 0.17 7.20 -6.02
CA ASP A 38 1.26 8.15 -5.81
C ASP A 38 1.20 9.25 -6.91
N PRO A 39 1.02 10.53 -6.57
CA PRO A 39 0.94 11.60 -7.55
C PRO A 39 2.28 11.85 -8.29
N ARG A 40 3.40 11.34 -7.77
CA ARG A 40 4.74 11.50 -8.32
C ARG A 40 5.19 10.33 -9.17
N ARG A 41 4.57 9.15 -9.01
CA ARG A 41 4.98 7.90 -9.66
C ARG A 41 3.78 7.15 -10.20
N ASN A 42 3.74 6.97 -11.51
CA ASN A 42 2.70 6.17 -12.15
C ASN A 42 2.78 4.72 -11.70
N ASP A 43 1.62 4.10 -11.53
CA ASP A 43 1.46 2.69 -11.14
C ASP A 43 1.94 2.32 -9.73
N PHE A 44 2.18 3.31 -8.87
CA PHE A 44 2.41 3.12 -7.44
C PHE A 44 1.16 3.46 -6.64
N TYR A 45 0.89 2.64 -5.62
CA TYR A 45 -0.32 2.74 -4.82
C TYR A 45 -0.06 2.48 -3.35
N GLU A 46 -0.73 3.24 -2.50
CA GLU A 46 -0.89 2.95 -1.08
C GLU A 46 -2.26 2.30 -0.85
N LEU A 47 -2.26 1.08 -0.31
CA LEU A 47 -3.47 0.36 0.08
C LEU A 47 -3.65 0.45 1.58
N GLU A 48 -4.84 0.84 2.01
CA GLU A 48 -5.16 0.94 3.43
C GLU A 48 -5.96 -0.29 3.88
N ASN A 49 -5.51 -0.93 4.96
CA ASN A 49 -6.19 -2.02 5.65
C ASN A 49 -6.26 -1.71 7.15
N GLY A 50 -7.26 -0.94 7.55
CA GLY A 50 -7.38 -0.46 8.93
C GLY A 50 -6.18 0.41 9.32
N SER A 51 -5.41 -0.06 10.30
CA SER A 51 -4.21 0.62 10.81
C SER A 51 -2.93 0.25 10.06
N GLN A 52 -2.99 -0.58 9.01
CA GLN A 52 -1.82 -0.97 8.22
C GLN A 52 -1.93 -0.42 6.79
N VAL A 53 -0.82 0.10 6.28
CA VAL A 53 -0.68 0.57 4.90
C VAL A 53 0.30 -0.35 4.17
N PHE A 54 -0.03 -0.65 2.91
CA PHE A 54 0.80 -1.42 1.99
C PHE A 54 1.17 -0.52 0.82
N TYR A 55 2.46 -0.36 0.56
CA TYR A 55 2.94 0.37 -0.59
C TYR A 55 3.36 -0.61 -1.68
N ILE A 56 2.68 -0.52 -2.81
CA ILE A 56 2.87 -1.44 -3.92
C ILE A 56 3.16 -0.70 -5.21
N HIS A 57 3.82 -1.41 -6.12
CA HIS A 57 3.90 -1.04 -7.51
C HIS A 57 3.21 -2.12 -8.36
N ILE A 58 2.40 -1.70 -9.32
CA ILE A 58 1.74 -2.61 -10.27
C ILE A 58 2.43 -2.43 -11.61
N SER A 59 3.20 -3.44 -12.04
CA SER A 59 3.89 -3.38 -13.32
C SER A 59 2.89 -3.23 -14.47
N PRO A 60 2.97 -2.16 -15.29
CA PRO A 60 2.06 -1.95 -16.41
C PRO A 60 2.27 -2.98 -17.54
N VAL A 61 3.42 -3.68 -17.55
CA VAL A 61 3.80 -4.64 -18.60
C VAL A 61 3.13 -6.00 -18.43
N ASN A 62 3.01 -6.48 -17.19
CA ASN A 62 2.54 -7.84 -16.89
C ASN A 62 1.51 -7.90 -15.74
N GLY A 63 1.10 -6.75 -15.21
CA GLY A 63 0.14 -6.67 -14.09
C GLY A 63 0.67 -7.23 -12.77
N LYS A 64 1.98 -7.48 -12.67
CA LYS A 64 2.61 -8.03 -11.47
C LYS A 64 2.63 -6.98 -10.36
N VAL A 65 2.34 -7.42 -9.14
CA VAL A 65 2.37 -6.57 -7.97
C VAL A 65 3.68 -6.75 -7.24
N LEU A 66 4.39 -5.65 -6.98
CA LEU A 66 5.56 -5.63 -6.14
C LEU A 66 5.18 -5.01 -4.79
N LEU A 67 5.35 -5.76 -3.70
CA LEU A 67 5.27 -5.20 -2.36
C LEU A 67 6.61 -4.52 -2.04
N LEU A 68 6.56 -3.21 -1.88
CA LEU A 68 7.73 -2.38 -1.61
C LEU A 68 7.91 -2.10 -0.11
N GLY A 69 6.81 -2.07 0.63
CA GLY A 69 6.87 -1.89 2.07
C GLY A 69 5.51 -1.84 2.72
N THR A 70 5.52 -1.94 4.04
CA THR A 70 4.34 -1.78 4.87
C THR A 70 4.69 -0.97 6.12
N TRP A 71 3.76 -0.12 6.56
CA TRP A 71 3.86 0.62 7.80
C TRP A 71 2.51 0.67 8.50
N LEU A 72 2.53 0.93 9.80
CA LEU A 72 1.32 1.26 10.52
C LEU A 72 0.94 2.69 10.18
N LYS A 73 -0.33 2.90 9.83
CA LYS A 73 -0.93 4.22 9.77
C LYS A 73 -0.89 4.77 11.19
N ASP A 74 0.02 5.70 11.44
CA ASP A 74 0.03 6.47 12.68
C ASP A 74 -1.39 7.04 12.84
N GLU A 75 -2.09 6.65 13.91
CA GLU A 75 -3.15 7.52 14.43
C GLU A 75 -2.42 8.79 14.80
N ALA A 76 -2.43 9.79 13.90
CA ALA A 76 -1.71 11.02 14.14
C ALA A 76 -2.01 11.48 15.58
N PRO A 77 -1.01 11.58 16.48
CA PRO A 77 -1.27 12.32 17.68
C PRO A 77 -1.58 13.73 17.20
N ALA A 78 -2.66 14.33 17.71
CA ALA A 78 -3.11 15.69 17.41
C ALA A 78 -2.06 16.80 17.74
N ALA A 79 -0.78 16.47 17.88
CA ALA A 79 0.32 17.29 18.33
C ALA A 79 1.23 17.84 17.22
N MET A 80 1.03 17.51 15.94
CA MET A 80 1.84 18.06 14.83
C MET A 80 1.25 19.31 14.14
N ALA A 81 0.21 19.93 14.71
CA ALA A 81 -0.28 21.23 14.25
C ALA A 81 0.45 22.44 14.88
N ALA A 82 1.38 22.22 15.82
CA ALA A 82 2.04 23.30 16.56
C ALA A 82 3.57 23.30 16.39
N SER A 83 4.06 23.40 15.15
CA SER A 83 5.42 23.93 14.93
C SER A 83 5.58 24.50 13.52
N GLN A 84 4.78 25.51 13.22
CA GLN A 84 5.06 26.47 12.13
C GLN A 84 4.99 27.89 12.69
N ARG A 85 5.76 28.19 13.75
CA ARG A 85 6.13 29.56 14.14
C ARG A 85 7.41 29.53 14.97
N ALA A 86 8.56 29.62 14.32
CA ALA A 86 9.75 30.35 14.78
C ALA A 86 10.92 30.07 13.82
N GLY A 87 11.47 31.12 13.25
CA GLY A 87 12.59 31.13 12.32
C GLY A 87 12.57 32.44 11.55
#